data_AF-A0A3B3DK79-F1
#
_entry.id   AF-A0A3B3DK79-F1
#
_cell.length_a   1.000
_cell.length_b   1.000
_cell.length_c   1.000
_cell.angle_alpha   90.00
_cell.angle_beta   90.00
_cell.angle_gamma   90.00
#
_symmetry.space_group_name_H-M   'P 1'
#
loop_
_entity.id
_entity.type
_entity.pdbx_description
1 polymer ?
#
loop_
_entity_poly.entity_id
_entity_poly.type
_entity_poly.pdbx_seq_one_letter_code
_entity_poly.pdbx_strand_id
1 'polypeptide(L)'
;MPGTQRCLCCFKYLMFGFNLIFWLGGCGLFGVGVWLSFTQAEFSSLPLSFPSLSAANLLLVAGGITMVTGFLGCLGALKEQRCLLITFFGILLVLVVTEVTLALVVHIFHDEMDARAQRDLKEGMETYVSNPELKKSWDFVQKKFKCCGATNKTDWYGVLNGTLPVSCCSVEAADCDEGWSEPCYQKAKQWLLDNIPSVLVFGCCIGVVQVILSGMYFDYHHIITIEKHTCFLENFSNMTGPNLKNYILSSFLCSGLFFCFCCVDDIPRVNVHLLLFRLCRFWL
;
A
#
# COMPACT_ATOMS: atom_id res chain seq x y z
N MET A 1 -24.87 -28.67 -4.87
CA MET A 1 -25.22 -28.00 -6.15
C MET A 1 -23.93 -27.76 -6.94
N PRO A 2 -23.76 -28.31 -8.15
CA PRO A 2 -22.49 -28.23 -8.90
C PRO A 2 -22.16 -26.83 -9.48
N GLY A 3 -23.13 -25.92 -9.57
CA GLY A 3 -22.91 -24.54 -10.04
C GLY A 3 -22.21 -23.64 -9.02
N THR A 4 -22.61 -23.70 -7.75
CA THR A 4 -22.05 -22.89 -6.66
C THR A 4 -20.56 -23.19 -6.42
N GLN A 5 -20.19 -24.46 -6.48
CA GLN A 5 -18.82 -24.93 -6.26
C GLN A 5 -17.85 -24.50 -7.38
N ARG A 6 -18.35 -24.36 -8.61
CA ARG A 6 -17.56 -23.82 -9.75
C ARG A 6 -17.32 -22.31 -9.63
N CYS A 7 -18.30 -21.57 -9.13
CA CYS A 7 -18.19 -20.12 -8.91
C CYS A 7 -17.14 -19.80 -7.82
N LEU A 8 -17.17 -20.53 -6.70
CA LEU A 8 -16.22 -20.36 -5.60
C LEU A 8 -14.75 -20.60 -6.02
N CYS A 9 -14.50 -21.62 -6.84
CA CYS A 9 -13.18 -21.87 -7.40
C CYS A 9 -12.69 -20.67 -8.23
N CYS A 10 -13.54 -20.09 -9.07
CA CYS A 10 -13.17 -18.94 -9.91
C CYS A 10 -12.75 -17.73 -9.05
N PHE A 11 -13.54 -17.36 -8.04
CA PHE A 11 -13.18 -16.27 -7.11
C PHE A 11 -11.86 -16.53 -6.38
N LYS A 12 -11.62 -17.78 -5.94
CA LYS A 12 -10.38 -18.15 -5.27
C LYS A 12 -9.16 -18.00 -6.18
N TYR A 13 -9.24 -18.49 -7.41
CA TYR A 13 -8.14 -18.39 -8.38
C TYR A 13 -7.90 -16.94 -8.82
N LEU A 14 -8.95 -16.14 -9.01
CA LEU A 14 -8.81 -14.71 -9.31
C LEU A 14 -8.15 -13.96 -8.15
N MET A 15 -8.61 -14.18 -6.92
CA MET A 15 -8.03 -13.57 -5.72
C MET A 15 -6.54 -13.94 -5.58
N PHE A 16 -6.20 -15.22 -5.76
CA PHE A 16 -4.81 -15.66 -5.74
C PHE A 16 -3.98 -15.00 -6.86
N GLY A 17 -4.51 -14.97 -8.09
CA GLY A 17 -3.82 -14.38 -9.24
C GLY A 17 -3.50 -12.89 -9.06
N PHE A 18 -4.47 -12.08 -8.61
CA PHE A 18 -4.24 -10.67 -8.35
C PHE A 18 -3.21 -10.45 -7.22
N ASN A 19 -3.34 -11.17 -6.11
CA ASN A 19 -2.39 -11.05 -4.99
C ASN A 19 -0.97 -11.51 -5.37
N LEU A 20 -0.85 -12.49 -6.29
CA LEU A 20 0.44 -12.94 -6.80
C LEU A 20 1.13 -11.85 -7.64
N ILE A 21 0.37 -11.12 -8.47
CA ILE A 21 0.90 -9.99 -9.23
C ILE A 21 1.37 -8.88 -8.29
N PHE A 22 0.60 -8.55 -7.24
CA PHE A 22 1.03 -7.58 -6.23
C PHE A 22 2.27 -8.02 -5.48
N TRP A 23 2.36 -9.30 -5.12
CA TRP A 23 3.54 -9.85 -4.45
C TRP A 23 4.79 -9.72 -5.33
N LEU A 24 4.71 -10.14 -6.60
CA LEU A 24 5.82 -10.02 -7.55
C LEU A 24 6.20 -8.56 -7.81
N GLY A 25 5.22 -7.67 -7.96
CA GLY A 25 5.43 -6.23 -8.09
C GLY A 25 6.10 -5.63 -6.86
N GLY A 26 5.65 -6.02 -5.66
CA GLY A 26 6.25 -5.63 -4.38
C GLY A 26 7.70 -6.07 -4.26
N CYS A 27 8.03 -7.32 -4.62
CA CYS A 27 9.40 -7.81 -4.69
C CYS A 27 10.26 -6.98 -5.65
N GLY A 28 9.71 -6.63 -6.82
CA GLY A 28 10.38 -5.77 -7.80
C GLY A 28 10.68 -4.38 -7.25
N LEU A 29 9.66 -3.70 -6.69
CA LEU A 29 9.80 -2.37 -6.09
C LEU A 29 10.79 -2.38 -4.92
N PHE A 30 10.71 -3.38 -4.05
CA PHE A 30 11.64 -3.55 -2.94
C PHE A 30 13.07 -3.78 -3.46
N GLY A 31 13.26 -4.63 -4.47
CA GLY A 31 14.56 -4.87 -5.10
C GLY A 31 15.17 -3.60 -5.71
N VAL A 32 14.37 -2.76 -6.39
CA VAL A 32 14.82 -1.45 -6.88
C VAL A 32 15.17 -0.52 -5.72
N GLY A 33 14.39 -0.50 -4.64
CA GLY A 33 14.70 0.26 -3.43
C GLY A 33 16.02 -0.15 -2.79
N VAL A 34 16.29 -1.46 -2.71
CA VAL A 34 17.57 -2.02 -2.21
C VAL A 34 18.71 -1.59 -3.13
N TRP A 35 18.56 -1.74 -4.44
CA TRP A 35 19.56 -1.33 -5.44
C TRP A 35 19.92 0.16 -5.30
N LEU A 36 18.92 1.04 -5.21
CA LEU A 36 19.13 2.48 -5.01
C LEU A 36 19.81 2.78 -3.67
N SER A 37 19.47 2.03 -2.61
CA SER A 37 20.07 2.20 -1.29
C SER A 37 21.54 1.79 -1.27
N PHE A 38 21.92 0.70 -1.93
CA PHE A 38 23.32 0.27 -2.04
C PHE A 38 24.14 1.21 -2.93
N THR A 39 23.57 1.67 -4.04
CA THR A 39 24.23 2.66 -4.90
C THR A 39 24.51 3.96 -4.11
N GLN A 40 23.64 4.32 -3.16
CA GLN A 40 23.86 5.42 -2.21
C GLN A 40 24.84 5.06 -1.07
N ALA A 41 24.91 3.81 -0.63
CA ALA A 41 25.69 3.36 0.52
C ALA A 41 27.17 3.05 0.22
N GLU A 42 27.53 2.70 -1.03
CA GLU A 42 28.91 2.45 -1.46
C GLU A 42 29.82 3.70 -1.37
N PHE A 43 29.27 4.87 -1.04
CA PHE A 43 29.99 6.14 -0.98
C PHE A 43 29.79 6.95 0.32
N SER A 44 29.84 6.33 1.51
CA SER A 44 30.50 6.86 2.74
C SER A 44 30.04 6.19 4.04
N SER A 45 31.00 5.90 4.90
CA SER A 45 30.80 5.73 6.35
C SER A 45 30.18 6.97 7.01
N LEU A 46 28.89 6.87 7.42
CA LEU A 46 28.18 7.65 8.47
C LEU A 46 28.08 9.19 8.30
N PRO A 47 27.11 9.91 8.93
CA PRO A 47 25.94 9.49 9.71
C PRO A 47 24.59 10.08 9.20
N LEU A 48 23.51 9.61 9.82
CA LEU A 48 22.10 9.92 9.61
C LEU A 48 21.69 11.38 9.90
N SER A 49 21.23 12.08 8.87
CA SER A 49 20.27 13.21 8.91
C SER A 49 20.10 13.66 7.44
N PHE A 50 19.20 13.16 6.60
CA PHE A 50 17.75 13.01 6.69
C PHE A 50 17.32 11.85 5.77
N PRO A 51 17.14 10.62 6.29
CA PRO A 51 16.82 9.47 5.45
C PRO A 51 15.32 9.35 5.14
N SER A 52 14.43 10.00 5.90
CA SER A 52 13.00 9.62 5.91
C SER A 52 12.23 9.86 4.60
N LEU A 53 12.76 10.63 3.65
CA LEU A 53 12.09 10.98 2.38
C LEU A 53 12.95 10.75 1.13
N SER A 54 14.05 10.00 1.21
CA SER A 54 14.75 9.56 0.00
C SER A 54 13.84 8.64 -0.83
N ALA A 55 13.84 8.82 -2.15
CA ALA A 55 13.08 7.97 -3.07
C ALA A 55 13.38 6.47 -2.86
N ALA A 56 14.61 6.13 -2.48
CA ALA A 56 14.99 4.76 -2.14
C ALA A 56 14.24 4.21 -0.92
N ASN A 57 14.12 5.00 0.15
CA ASN A 57 13.41 4.60 1.36
C ASN A 57 11.90 4.50 1.14
N LEU A 58 11.33 5.39 0.34
CA LEU A 58 9.93 5.29 -0.08
C LEU A 58 9.68 3.99 -0.86
N LEU A 59 10.56 3.63 -1.81
CA LEU A 59 10.46 2.38 -2.56
C LEU A 59 10.63 1.14 -1.68
N LEU A 60 11.53 1.17 -0.71
CA LEU A 60 11.71 0.09 0.27
C LEU A 60 10.45 -0.11 1.14
N VAL A 61 9.92 0.97 1.71
CA VAL A 61 8.74 0.90 2.60
C VAL A 61 7.51 0.49 1.80
N ALA A 62 7.22 1.17 0.68
CA ALA A 62 6.05 0.86 -0.15
C ALA A 62 6.16 -0.56 -0.77
N GLY A 63 7.33 -0.93 -1.28
CA GLY A 63 7.60 -2.26 -1.83
C GLY A 63 7.47 -3.35 -0.77
N GLY A 64 8.00 -3.12 0.44
CA GLY A 64 7.90 -4.04 1.57
C GLY A 64 6.45 -4.26 2.02
N ILE A 65 5.68 -3.19 2.18
CA ILE A 65 4.25 -3.27 2.52
C ILE A 65 3.47 -4.04 1.46
N THR A 66 3.72 -3.73 0.17
CA THR A 66 3.04 -4.40 -0.96
C THR A 66 3.41 -5.88 -1.03
N MET A 67 4.69 -6.22 -0.81
CA MET A 67 5.19 -7.59 -0.77
C MET A 67 4.54 -8.39 0.36
N VAL A 68 4.55 -7.88 1.60
CA VAL A 68 3.95 -8.58 2.74
C VAL A 68 2.44 -8.76 2.54
N THR A 69 1.75 -7.71 2.10
CA THR A 69 0.30 -7.74 1.86
C THR A 69 -0.07 -8.75 0.78
N GLY A 70 0.65 -8.75 -0.34
CA GLY A 70 0.45 -9.73 -1.42
C GLY A 70 0.72 -11.17 -0.98
N PHE A 71 1.76 -11.40 -0.17
CA PHE A 71 2.06 -12.71 0.39
C PHE A 71 0.95 -13.22 1.32
N LEU A 72 0.47 -12.36 2.22
CA LEU A 72 -0.65 -12.69 3.12
C LEU A 72 -1.94 -12.96 2.34
N GLY A 73 -2.21 -12.18 1.29
CA GLY A 73 -3.37 -12.40 0.40
C GLY A 73 -3.30 -13.75 -0.31
N CYS A 74 -2.13 -14.10 -0.86
CA CYS A 74 -1.88 -15.40 -1.49
C CYS A 74 -2.04 -16.57 -0.50
N LEU A 75 -1.41 -16.49 0.68
CA LEU A 75 -1.51 -17.53 1.70
C LEU A 75 -2.93 -17.65 2.26
N GLY A 76 -3.62 -16.53 2.46
CA GLY A 76 -5.02 -16.49 2.91
C GLY A 76 -5.94 -17.22 1.92
N ALA A 77 -5.75 -16.97 0.62
CA ALA A 77 -6.51 -17.64 -0.44
C ALA A 77 -6.20 -19.14 -0.54
N LEU A 78 -4.93 -19.56 -0.38
CA LEU A 78 -4.54 -20.96 -0.51
C LEU A 78 -4.86 -21.82 0.72
N LYS A 79 -4.63 -21.29 1.92
CA LYS A 79 -4.77 -22.03 3.18
C LYS A 79 -6.17 -21.95 3.78
N GLU A 80 -7.03 -21.08 3.25
CA GLU A 80 -8.41 -20.85 3.72
C GLU A 80 -8.47 -20.53 5.24
N GLN A 81 -7.38 -19.96 5.75
CA GLN A 81 -7.22 -19.60 7.16
C GLN A 81 -7.86 -18.25 7.44
N ARG A 82 -8.91 -18.25 8.27
CA ARG A 82 -9.69 -17.04 8.61
C ARG A 82 -8.82 -15.91 9.16
N CYS A 83 -7.88 -16.22 10.06
CA CYS A 83 -7.03 -15.21 10.66
C CYS A 83 -6.16 -14.48 9.62
N LEU A 84 -5.55 -15.21 8.67
CA LEU A 84 -4.75 -14.59 7.61
C LEU A 84 -5.60 -13.68 6.70
N LEU A 85 -6.81 -14.13 6.40
CA LEU A 85 -7.74 -13.40 5.56
C LEU A 85 -8.26 -12.12 6.25
N ILE A 86 -8.55 -12.17 7.55
CA ILE A 86 -8.93 -11.00 8.36
C ILE A 86 -7.77 -10.01 8.46
N THR A 87 -6.55 -10.48 8.70
CA THR A 87 -5.36 -9.61 8.74
C THR A 87 -5.13 -8.91 7.40
N PHE A 88 -5.24 -9.64 6.29
CA PHE A 88 -5.15 -9.05 4.95
C PHE A 88 -6.18 -7.93 4.73
N PHE A 89 -7.44 -8.18 5.08
CA PHE A 89 -8.49 -7.17 4.99
C PHE A 89 -8.24 -5.96 5.90
N GLY A 90 -7.79 -6.19 7.13
CA GLY A 90 -7.43 -5.11 8.05
C GLY A 90 -6.31 -4.22 7.51
N ILE A 91 -5.29 -4.81 6.87
CA ILE A 91 -4.21 -4.06 6.22
C ILE A 91 -4.76 -3.23 5.05
N LEU A 92 -5.61 -3.80 4.19
CA LEU A 92 -6.24 -3.06 3.08
C LEU A 92 -7.05 -1.85 3.59
N LEU A 93 -7.81 -2.02 4.68
CA LEU A 93 -8.57 -0.92 5.28
C LEU A 93 -7.64 0.22 5.75
N VAL A 94 -6.54 -0.12 6.42
CA VAL A 94 -5.55 0.85 6.89
C VAL A 94 -4.89 1.58 5.70
N LEU A 95 -4.61 0.88 4.61
CA LEU A 95 -4.08 1.48 3.39
C LEU A 95 -5.05 2.49 2.78
N VAL A 96 -6.33 2.15 2.66
CA VAL A 96 -7.36 3.08 2.14
C VAL A 96 -7.45 4.34 3.01
N VAL A 97 -7.49 4.18 4.35
CA VAL A 97 -7.54 5.32 5.27
C VAL A 97 -6.27 6.17 5.15
N THR A 98 -5.11 5.55 4.98
CA THR A 98 -3.83 6.24 4.79
C THR A 98 -3.82 7.03 3.48
N GLU A 99 -4.31 6.46 2.38
CA GLU A 99 -4.40 7.15 1.09
C GLU A 99 -5.31 8.37 1.15
N VAL A 100 -6.49 8.24 1.76
CA VAL A 100 -7.41 9.38 1.95
C VAL A 100 -6.78 10.45 2.83
N THR A 101 -6.13 10.04 3.92
CA THR A 101 -5.46 10.97 4.85
C THR A 101 -4.32 11.71 4.15
N LEU A 102 -3.47 11.01 3.38
CA LEU A 102 -2.38 11.62 2.61
C LEU A 102 -2.92 12.61 1.58
N ALA A 103 -3.98 12.26 0.85
CA ALA A 103 -4.60 13.15 -0.12
C ALA A 103 -5.13 14.44 0.54
N LEU A 104 -5.77 14.32 1.71
CA LEU A 104 -6.27 15.46 2.48
C LEU A 104 -5.12 16.34 3.02
N VAL A 105 -4.07 15.72 3.56
CA VAL A 105 -2.90 16.45 4.09
C VAL A 105 -2.21 17.24 2.98
N VAL A 106 -1.97 16.61 1.83
CA VAL A 106 -1.36 17.29 0.68
C VAL A 106 -2.24 18.44 0.19
N HIS A 107 -3.56 18.27 0.18
CA HIS A 107 -4.48 19.33 -0.24
C HIS A 107 -4.50 20.52 0.73
N ILE A 108 -4.58 20.26 2.04
CA ILE A 108 -4.71 21.30 3.07
C ILE A 108 -3.37 22.03 3.29
N PHE A 109 -2.26 21.30 3.34
CA PHE A 109 -0.95 21.82 3.72
C PHE A 109 0.00 22.03 2.54
N HIS A 110 -0.53 22.25 1.34
CA HIS A 110 0.29 22.38 0.13
C HIS A 110 1.34 23.50 0.21
N ASP A 111 1.01 24.66 0.78
CA ASP A 111 1.95 25.78 0.93
C ASP A 111 3.13 25.44 1.86
N GLU A 112 2.87 24.75 2.98
CA GLU A 112 3.90 24.34 3.92
C GLU A 112 4.77 23.21 3.34
N MET A 113 4.16 22.29 2.59
CA MET A 113 4.87 21.25 1.85
C MET A 113 5.81 21.85 0.80
N ASP A 114 5.36 22.90 0.10
CA ASP A 114 6.16 23.62 -0.87
C ASP A 114 7.38 24.30 -0.21
N ALA A 115 7.17 25.01 0.90
CA ALA A 115 8.24 25.64 1.65
C ALA A 115 9.25 24.62 2.22
N ARG A 116 8.75 23.48 2.73
CA ARG A 116 9.58 22.37 3.21
C ARG A 116 10.39 21.74 2.08
N ALA A 117 9.76 21.45 0.94
CA ALA A 117 10.44 20.88 -0.21
C ALA A 117 11.58 21.79 -0.72
N GLN A 118 11.36 23.10 -0.76
CA GLN A 118 12.43 24.06 -1.11
C GLN A 118 13.58 24.04 -0.10
N ARG A 119 13.28 23.93 1.20
CA ARG A 119 14.30 23.86 2.26
C ARG A 119 15.10 22.57 2.17
N ASP A 120 14.43 21.43 2.02
CA ASP A 120 15.06 20.11 1.91
C ASP A 120 15.96 20.04 0.66
N LEU A 121 15.54 20.67 -0.45
CA LEU A 121 16.38 20.81 -1.64
C LEU A 121 17.63 21.65 -1.35
N LYS A 122 17.51 22.79 -0.66
CA LYS A 122 18.67 23.63 -0.31
C LYS A 122 19.64 22.91 0.62
N GLU A 123 19.14 22.19 1.62
CA GLU A 123 19.96 21.36 2.50
C GLU A 123 20.69 20.25 1.73
N GLY A 124 20.00 19.63 0.76
CA GLY A 124 20.62 18.69 -0.17
C GLY A 124 21.71 19.32 -1.06
N MET A 125 21.72 20.64 -1.27
CA MET A 125 22.81 21.30 -1.98
C MET A 125 24.08 21.43 -1.13
N GLU A 126 23.96 21.57 0.20
CA GLU A 126 25.13 21.73 1.09
C GLU A 126 26.06 20.51 1.07
N THR A 127 25.50 19.32 0.82
CA THR A 127 26.24 18.06 0.72
C THR A 127 26.64 17.69 -0.72
N TYR A 128 26.43 18.59 -1.69
CA TYR A 128 26.73 18.37 -3.11
C TYR A 128 28.21 18.04 -3.37
N VAL A 129 29.14 18.71 -2.68
CA VAL A 129 30.59 18.50 -2.87
C VAL A 129 31.06 17.19 -2.22
N SER A 130 30.49 16.84 -1.07
CA SER A 130 30.88 15.68 -0.28
C SER A 130 30.23 14.37 -0.75
N ASN A 131 29.10 14.42 -1.46
CA ASN A 131 28.35 13.23 -1.87
C ASN A 131 28.31 13.09 -3.42
N PRO A 132 29.12 12.18 -4.00
CA PRO A 132 29.18 11.96 -5.44
C PRO A 132 27.85 11.51 -6.08
N GLU A 133 27.03 10.75 -5.36
CA GLU A 133 25.74 10.25 -5.85
C GLU A 133 24.69 11.37 -5.88
N LEU A 134 24.69 12.21 -4.85
CA LEU A 134 23.85 13.40 -4.80
C LEU A 134 24.28 14.42 -5.86
N LYS A 135 25.59 14.56 -6.09
CA LYS A 135 26.14 15.34 -7.19
C LYS A 135 25.63 14.87 -8.55
N LYS A 136 25.73 13.56 -8.86
CA LYS A 136 25.18 12.99 -10.11
C LYS A 136 23.69 13.28 -10.25
N SER A 137 22.93 13.18 -9.17
CA SER A 137 21.49 13.43 -9.16
C SER A 137 21.17 14.90 -9.45
N TRP A 138 21.86 15.84 -8.78
CA TRP A 138 21.74 17.27 -9.06
C TRP A 138 22.15 17.62 -10.49
N ASP A 139 23.28 17.08 -10.95
CA ASP A 139 23.77 17.29 -12.31
C ASP A 139 22.76 16.80 -13.35
N PHE A 140 22.15 15.64 -13.12
CA PHE A 140 21.11 15.10 -13.98
C PHE A 140 19.87 15.99 -13.99
N VAL A 141 19.37 16.41 -12.83
CA VAL A 141 18.17 17.26 -12.72
C VAL A 141 18.39 18.59 -13.45
N GLN A 142 19.51 19.26 -13.20
CA GLN A 142 19.82 20.55 -13.84
C GLN A 142 19.92 20.45 -15.36
N LYS A 143 20.62 19.43 -15.86
CA LYS A 143 20.71 19.18 -17.30
C LYS A 143 19.38 18.77 -17.92
N LYS A 144 18.60 17.94 -17.22
CA LYS A 144 17.32 17.41 -17.71
C LYS A 144 16.24 18.48 -17.79
N PHE A 145 16.15 19.34 -16.77
CA PHE A 145 15.12 20.37 -16.65
C PHE A 145 15.59 21.76 -17.11
N LYS A 146 16.87 21.91 -17.48
CA LYS A 146 17.48 23.18 -17.89
C LYS A 146 17.19 24.28 -16.86
N CYS A 147 17.63 24.02 -15.63
CA CYS A 147 17.35 24.83 -14.47
C CYS A 147 18.60 24.98 -13.61
N CYS A 148 18.62 25.98 -12.72
CA CYS A 148 19.75 26.20 -11.83
C CYS A 148 19.34 26.62 -10.40
N GLY A 149 19.89 25.89 -9.43
CA GLY A 149 19.62 26.09 -8.00
C GLY A 149 18.23 25.61 -7.59
N ALA A 150 18.00 25.50 -6.28
CA ALA A 150 16.69 25.08 -5.76
C ALA A 150 15.64 26.16 -6.04
N THR A 151 15.88 27.39 -5.61
CA THR A 151 14.98 28.55 -5.76
C THR A 151 15.58 29.67 -6.59
N ASN A 152 16.91 29.75 -6.67
CA ASN A 152 17.64 30.71 -7.49
C ASN A 152 19.05 30.16 -7.79
N LYS A 153 19.66 30.55 -8.92
CA LYS A 153 21.06 30.21 -9.25
C LYS A 153 22.05 30.67 -8.18
N THR A 154 21.75 31.75 -7.47
CA THR A 154 22.58 32.26 -6.36
C THR A 154 22.67 31.30 -5.18
N ASP A 155 21.75 30.33 -5.07
CA ASP A 155 21.81 29.29 -4.03
C ASP A 155 23.13 28.49 -4.10
N TRP A 156 23.77 28.40 -5.28
CA TRP A 156 25.08 27.74 -5.45
C TRP A 156 26.26 28.54 -4.92
N TYR A 157 26.18 29.86 -4.84
CA TYR A 157 27.33 30.68 -4.44
C TYR A 157 27.76 30.44 -2.99
N GLY A 158 26.81 30.10 -2.10
CA GLY A 158 27.12 29.68 -0.73
C GLY A 158 27.72 28.28 -0.62
N VAL A 159 27.51 27.42 -1.62
CA VAL A 159 27.95 26.01 -1.63
C VAL A 159 29.29 25.84 -2.35
N LEU A 160 29.50 26.56 -3.46
CA LEU A 160 30.66 26.42 -4.35
C LEU A 160 31.54 27.68 -4.35
N ASN A 161 31.58 28.43 -3.24
CA ASN A 161 32.42 29.61 -3.05
C ASN A 161 32.34 30.63 -4.21
N GLY A 162 31.11 31.00 -4.59
CA GLY A 162 30.85 32.00 -5.64
C GLY A 162 30.85 31.47 -7.08
N THR A 163 31.02 30.17 -7.30
CA THR A 163 30.95 29.54 -8.63
C THR A 163 29.65 28.77 -8.86
N LEU A 164 29.36 28.44 -10.12
CA LEU A 164 28.21 27.59 -10.51
C LEU A 164 28.70 26.20 -10.94
N PRO A 165 27.91 25.14 -10.72
CA PRO A 165 28.25 23.82 -11.22
C PRO A 165 28.10 23.77 -12.75
N VAL A 166 28.97 23.00 -13.42
CA VAL A 166 28.97 22.87 -14.91
C VAL A 166 27.63 22.37 -15.46
N SER A 167 26.89 21.60 -14.67
CA SER A 167 25.54 21.11 -15.00
C SER A 167 24.46 22.19 -15.05
N CYS A 168 24.70 23.36 -14.46
CA CYS A 168 23.80 24.52 -14.45
C CYS A 168 24.05 25.47 -15.65
N CYS A 169 25.15 25.33 -16.38
CA CYS A 169 25.48 26.28 -17.46
C CYS A 169 24.51 26.16 -18.63
N SER A 170 24.10 27.30 -19.18
CA SER A 170 23.24 27.37 -20.38
C SER A 170 24.02 27.08 -21.67
N VAL A 171 25.34 27.27 -21.63
CA VAL A 171 26.28 27.07 -22.73
C VAL A 171 27.38 26.12 -22.25
N GLU A 172 27.80 25.19 -23.11
CA GLU A 172 28.97 24.33 -22.86
C GLU A 172 30.25 25.19 -22.95
N ALA A 173 30.59 25.86 -21.84
CA ALA A 173 31.81 26.64 -21.67
C ALA A 173 32.67 26.04 -20.55
N ALA A 174 33.99 26.28 -20.60
CA ALA A 174 34.93 25.78 -19.61
C ALA A 174 34.73 26.44 -18.23
N ASP A 175 34.28 27.70 -18.20
CA ASP A 175 33.89 28.44 -17.01
C ASP A 175 32.41 28.83 -17.10
N CYS A 176 31.68 28.59 -16.01
CA CYS A 176 30.23 28.76 -15.94
C CYS A 176 29.85 30.17 -15.46
N ASP A 177 29.92 31.15 -16.35
CA ASP A 177 29.55 32.53 -16.01
C ASP A 177 28.02 32.75 -16.06
N GLU A 178 27.33 32.02 -16.95
CA GLU A 178 25.88 32.11 -17.15
C GLU A 178 25.19 30.76 -16.92
N GLY A 179 24.53 30.64 -15.77
CA GLY A 179 23.61 29.53 -15.47
C GLY A 179 22.19 29.79 -15.97
N TRP A 180 21.41 28.70 -16.14
CA TRP A 180 19.98 28.79 -16.43
C TRP A 180 19.25 29.76 -15.49
N SER A 181 18.32 30.54 -16.04
CA SER A 181 17.61 31.58 -15.27
C SER A 181 16.54 31.00 -14.34
N GLU A 182 15.99 29.85 -14.70
CA GLU A 182 14.85 29.27 -14.02
C GLU A 182 15.26 28.33 -12.88
N PRO A 183 14.56 28.40 -11.73
CA PRO A 183 14.86 27.56 -10.59
C PRO A 183 14.32 26.14 -10.75
N CYS A 184 15.09 25.16 -10.28
CA CYS A 184 14.76 23.75 -10.47
C CYS A 184 13.49 23.33 -9.74
N TYR A 185 13.21 23.89 -8.56
CA TYR A 185 11.97 23.61 -7.85
C TYR A 185 10.74 24.02 -8.66
N GLN A 186 10.74 25.21 -9.28
CA GLN A 186 9.61 25.66 -10.10
C GLN A 186 9.45 24.82 -11.37
N LYS A 187 10.55 24.48 -12.06
CA LYS A 187 10.48 23.58 -13.23
C LYS A 187 9.95 22.20 -12.84
N ALA A 188 10.38 21.65 -11.70
CA ALA A 188 9.88 20.37 -11.19
C ALA A 188 8.40 20.45 -10.80
N LYS A 189 7.98 21.51 -10.11
CA LYS A 189 6.57 21.77 -9.78
C LYS A 189 5.71 21.91 -11.04
N GLN A 190 6.17 22.67 -12.03
CA GLN A 190 5.46 22.82 -13.30
C GLN A 190 5.34 21.48 -14.03
N TRP A 191 6.43 20.72 -14.11
CA TRP A 191 6.41 19.39 -14.70
C TRP A 191 5.43 18.47 -13.98
N LEU A 192 5.36 18.53 -12.65
CA LEU A 192 4.39 17.77 -11.86
C LEU A 192 2.95 18.20 -12.15
N LEU A 193 2.68 19.51 -12.24
CA LEU A 193 1.35 20.03 -12.57
C LEU A 193 0.90 19.62 -13.98
N ASP A 194 1.81 19.65 -14.96
CA ASP A 194 1.52 19.23 -16.33
C ASP A 194 1.23 17.72 -16.41
N ASN A 195 1.84 16.92 -15.53
CA ASN A 195 1.65 15.47 -15.45
C ASN A 195 0.69 15.03 -14.34
N ILE A 196 0.06 15.98 -13.63
CA ILE A 196 -0.83 15.67 -12.51
C ILE A 196 -2.02 14.78 -12.91
N PRO A 197 -2.58 14.85 -14.14
CA PRO A 197 -3.67 13.94 -14.52
C PRO A 197 -3.22 12.47 -14.51
N SER A 198 -1.97 12.19 -14.91
CA SER A 198 -1.41 10.83 -14.91
C SER A 198 -1.26 10.29 -13.49
N VAL A 199 -0.80 11.13 -12.56
CA VAL A 199 -0.66 10.78 -11.13
C VAL A 199 -2.02 10.51 -10.51
N LEU A 200 -3.01 11.35 -10.80
CA LEU A 200 -4.39 11.16 -10.33
C LEU A 200 -5.01 9.88 -10.89
N VAL A 201 -4.82 9.57 -12.17
CA VAL A 201 -5.29 8.32 -12.78
C VAL A 201 -4.65 7.12 -12.08
N PHE A 202 -3.34 7.15 -11.84
CA PHE A 202 -2.66 6.06 -11.13
C PHE A 202 -3.19 5.88 -9.70
N GLY A 203 -3.37 6.98 -8.95
CA GLY A 203 -3.96 6.96 -7.61
C GLY A 203 -5.39 6.42 -7.60
N CYS A 204 -6.25 6.87 -8.53
CA CYS A 204 -7.61 6.34 -8.67
C CYS A 204 -7.62 4.85 -9.00
N CYS A 205 -6.73 4.38 -9.88
CA CYS A 205 -6.59 2.96 -10.19
C CYS A 205 -6.23 2.13 -8.96
N ILE A 206 -5.30 2.62 -8.12
CA ILE A 206 -4.94 1.95 -6.86
C ILE A 206 -6.16 1.87 -5.93
N GLY A 207 -6.88 2.97 -5.72
CA GLY A 207 -8.07 2.98 -4.87
C GLY A 207 -9.18 2.04 -5.37
N VAL A 208 -9.43 2.01 -6.68
CA VAL A 208 -10.41 1.09 -7.29
C VAL A 208 -10.01 -0.36 -7.08
N VAL A 209 -8.74 -0.69 -7.29
CA VAL A 209 -8.20 -2.05 -7.06
C VAL A 209 -8.39 -2.46 -5.60
N GLN A 210 -8.08 -1.58 -4.64
CA GLN A 210 -8.25 -1.87 -3.22
C GLN A 210 -9.72 -2.15 -2.88
N VAL A 211 -10.64 -1.33 -3.39
CA VAL A 211 -12.09 -1.53 -3.19
C VAL A 211 -12.56 -2.86 -3.79
N ILE A 212 -12.09 -3.22 -4.99
CA ILE A 212 -12.41 -4.51 -5.61
C ILE A 212 -11.88 -5.68 -4.76
N LEU A 213 -10.63 -5.61 -4.29
CA LEU A 213 -10.05 -6.65 -3.43
C LEU A 213 -10.80 -6.78 -2.10
N SER A 214 -11.19 -5.67 -1.50
CA SER A 214 -12.05 -5.66 -0.30
C SER A 214 -13.42 -6.28 -0.57
N GLY A 215 -14.05 -5.99 -1.70
CA GLY A 215 -15.31 -6.62 -2.12
C GLY A 215 -15.18 -8.13 -2.31
N MET A 216 -14.14 -8.57 -3.04
CA MET A 216 -13.84 -10.00 -3.24
C MET A 216 -13.61 -10.72 -1.92
N TYR A 217 -12.98 -10.07 -0.93
CA TYR A 217 -12.83 -10.62 0.42
C TYR A 217 -14.20 -10.81 1.11
N PHE A 218 -15.05 -9.78 1.10
CA PHE A 218 -16.37 -9.85 1.72
C PHE A 218 -17.24 -10.94 1.10
N ASP A 219 -17.25 -11.03 -0.23
CA ASP A 219 -17.97 -12.07 -0.96
C ASP A 219 -17.44 -13.46 -0.60
N TYR A 220 -16.11 -13.65 -0.62
CA TYR A 220 -15.48 -14.92 -0.27
C TYR A 220 -15.78 -15.33 1.19
N HIS A 221 -15.69 -14.40 2.14
CA HIS A 221 -16.04 -14.65 3.54
C HIS A 221 -17.52 -15.01 3.73
N HIS A 222 -18.42 -14.29 3.06
CA HIS A 222 -19.85 -14.53 3.11
C HIS A 222 -20.20 -15.91 2.54
N ILE A 223 -19.61 -16.28 1.39
CA ILE A 223 -19.85 -17.60 0.79
C ILE A 223 -19.32 -18.72 1.69
N ILE A 224 -18.12 -18.60 2.26
CA ILE A 224 -17.60 -19.60 3.23
C ILE A 224 -18.53 -19.73 4.44
N THR A 225 -19.08 -18.61 4.92
CA THR A 225 -20.00 -18.62 6.06
C THR A 225 -21.29 -19.34 5.70
N ILE A 226 -21.85 -19.08 4.51
CA ILE A 226 -23.03 -19.78 3.99
C ILE A 226 -22.76 -21.28 3.83
N GLU A 227 -21.63 -21.70 3.25
CA GLU A 227 -21.30 -23.11 3.06
C GLU A 227 -21.17 -23.85 4.41
N LYS A 228 -20.52 -23.22 5.41
CA LYS A 228 -20.44 -23.80 6.75
C LYS A 228 -21.80 -23.94 7.42
N HIS A 229 -22.68 -22.93 7.30
CA HIS A 229 -24.04 -23.01 7.82
C HIS A 229 -24.87 -24.08 7.09
N THR A 230 -24.75 -24.19 5.77
CA THR A 230 -25.49 -25.18 4.97
C THR A 230 -25.05 -26.60 5.30
N CYS A 231 -23.74 -26.86 5.41
CA CYS A 231 -23.19 -28.15 5.81
C CYS A 231 -23.57 -28.53 7.26
N PHE A 232 -23.60 -27.54 8.17
CA PHE A 232 -24.08 -27.74 9.53
C PHE A 232 -25.58 -28.11 9.55
N LEU A 233 -26.41 -27.40 8.79
CA LEU A 233 -27.84 -27.67 8.68
C LEU A 233 -28.14 -29.02 8.03
N GLU A 234 -27.35 -29.45 7.04
CA GLU A 234 -27.51 -30.76 6.40
C GLU A 234 -27.12 -31.90 7.35
N ASN A 235 -26.01 -31.75 8.09
CA ASN A 235 -25.64 -32.69 9.16
C ASN A 235 -26.69 -32.71 10.29
N PHE A 236 -27.24 -31.56 10.68
CA PHE A 236 -28.29 -31.47 11.70
C PHE A 236 -29.62 -32.06 11.20
N SER A 237 -29.98 -31.83 9.94
CA SER A 237 -31.14 -32.44 9.27
C SER A 237 -31.01 -33.96 9.15
N ASN A 238 -29.80 -34.49 9.00
CA ASN A 238 -29.60 -35.94 9.00
C ASN A 238 -29.70 -36.54 10.41
N MET A 239 -29.52 -35.73 11.46
CA MET A 239 -29.67 -36.13 12.86
C MET A 239 -31.10 -35.93 13.41
N THR A 240 -31.93 -35.07 12.79
CA THR A 240 -33.28 -34.75 13.27
C THR A 240 -34.33 -35.08 12.20
N GLY A 241 -35.30 -35.92 12.55
CA GLY A 241 -36.31 -36.45 11.62
C GLY A 241 -37.15 -35.38 10.89
N PRO A 242 -37.92 -35.77 9.85
CA PRO A 242 -38.45 -34.88 8.80
C PRO A 242 -39.33 -33.72 9.27
N ASN A 243 -39.96 -33.82 10.44
CA ASN A 243 -40.87 -32.80 10.96
C ASN A 243 -40.16 -31.56 11.56
N LEU A 244 -38.91 -31.69 12.01
CA LEU A 244 -38.14 -30.55 12.57
C LEU A 244 -37.50 -29.68 11.47
N LYS A 245 -37.34 -30.25 10.27
CA LYS A 245 -36.71 -29.63 9.10
C LYS A 245 -37.42 -28.36 8.64
N ASN A 246 -38.77 -28.35 8.67
CA ASN A 246 -39.58 -27.20 8.26
C ASN A 246 -39.62 -26.08 9.31
N TYR A 247 -39.51 -26.41 10.59
CA TYR A 247 -39.55 -25.43 11.68
C TYR A 247 -38.24 -24.64 11.78
N ILE A 248 -37.10 -25.31 11.55
CA ILE A 248 -35.76 -24.68 11.57
C ILE A 248 -35.54 -23.82 10.33
N LEU A 249 -35.93 -24.27 9.13
CA LEU A 249 -35.80 -23.48 7.90
C LEU A 249 -36.57 -22.15 7.97
N SER A 250 -37.75 -22.17 8.60
CA SER A 250 -38.58 -20.98 8.85
C SER A 250 -37.95 -20.00 9.85
N SER A 251 -37.17 -20.50 10.81
CA SER A 251 -36.60 -19.69 11.89
C SER A 251 -35.29 -19.02 11.46
N PHE A 252 -34.47 -19.71 10.67
CA PHE A 252 -33.17 -19.20 10.17
C PHE A 252 -33.29 -18.09 9.12
N LEU A 253 -34.39 -18.02 8.37
CA LEU A 253 -34.67 -16.92 7.45
C LEU A 253 -35.01 -15.59 8.18
N CYS A 254 -35.29 -15.63 9.49
CA CYS A 254 -35.81 -14.48 10.24
C CYS A 254 -34.77 -13.79 11.15
N SER A 255 -33.68 -14.47 11.54
CA SER A 255 -32.71 -13.96 12.52
C SER A 255 -31.34 -13.68 11.90
N GLY A 256 -31.19 -12.50 11.31
CA GLY A 256 -29.92 -11.96 10.78
C GLY A 256 -28.91 -11.53 11.87
N LEU A 257 -28.57 -12.41 12.81
CA LEU A 257 -27.54 -12.15 13.83
C LEU A 257 -26.66 -13.38 14.03
N PHE A 258 -25.38 -13.29 13.67
CA PHE A 258 -24.26 -13.89 14.43
C PHE A 258 -22.92 -13.30 13.93
N PHE A 259 -22.63 -12.07 14.36
CA PHE A 259 -21.25 -11.64 14.52
C PHE A 259 -20.79 -12.08 15.93
N CYS A 260 -19.53 -12.53 16.04
CA CYS A 260 -18.80 -12.73 17.30
C CYS A 260 -18.84 -14.13 17.96
N PHE A 261 -18.37 -15.19 17.27
CA PHE A 261 -17.92 -16.41 17.97
C PHE A 261 -16.71 -17.15 17.36
N CYS A 262 -16.05 -16.62 16.32
CA CYS A 262 -14.95 -17.36 15.64
C CYS A 262 -13.56 -17.24 16.27
N CYS A 263 -13.42 -16.75 17.50
CA CYS A 263 -12.12 -16.69 18.21
C CYS A 263 -11.96 -17.68 19.37
N VAL A 264 -12.88 -18.63 19.55
CA VAL A 264 -12.80 -19.64 20.62
C VAL A 264 -12.90 -21.04 20.03
N ASP A 265 -11.89 -21.45 19.25
CA ASP A 265 -11.78 -22.83 18.75
C ASP A 265 -10.52 -23.53 19.30
N ASP A 266 -10.27 -23.34 20.61
CA ASP A 266 -9.36 -24.18 21.38
C ASP A 266 -9.99 -24.52 22.75
N ILE A 267 -11.09 -25.29 22.73
CA ILE A 267 -11.61 -25.96 23.93
C ILE A 267 -11.85 -27.43 23.59
N PRO A 268 -11.27 -28.39 24.33
CA PRO A 268 -11.47 -29.80 24.07
C PRO A 268 -12.91 -30.19 24.36
N ARG A 269 -13.54 -30.85 23.39
CA ARG A 269 -14.70 -31.76 23.45
C ARG A 269 -15.38 -31.92 24.85
N VAL A 270 -16.08 -30.89 25.33
CA VAL A 270 -17.02 -31.02 26.46
C VAL A 270 -18.45 -30.82 25.96
N ASN A 271 -19.17 -31.93 25.93
CA ASN A 271 -20.63 -32.12 25.87
C ASN A 271 -21.51 -30.87 25.54
N VAL A 272 -21.42 -30.39 24.30
CA VAL A 272 -22.22 -29.28 23.74
C VAL A 272 -23.74 -29.56 23.80
N HIS A 273 -24.13 -30.85 23.85
CA HIS A 273 -25.52 -31.29 23.95
C HIS A 273 -26.20 -30.87 25.27
N LEU A 274 -25.44 -30.67 26.35
CA LEU A 274 -26.00 -30.27 27.66
C LEU A 274 -26.10 -28.74 27.82
N LEU A 275 -25.26 -27.97 27.11
CA LEU A 275 -25.27 -26.51 27.11
C LEU A 275 -26.40 -25.94 26.25
N LEU A 276 -26.62 -26.51 25.06
CA LEU A 276 -27.73 -26.13 24.18
C LEU A 276 -29.10 -26.41 24.81
N PHE A 277 -29.22 -27.52 25.57
CA PHE A 277 -30.46 -27.86 26.28
C PHE A 277 -30.74 -26.94 27.48
N ARG A 278 -29.69 -26.41 28.13
CA ARG A 278 -29.83 -25.45 29.25
C ARG A 278 -30.14 -24.03 28.77
N LEU A 279 -29.62 -23.60 27.63
CA LEU A 279 -29.89 -22.27 27.08
C LEU A 279 -31.32 -22.16 26.49
N CYS A 280 -31.85 -23.24 25.92
CA CYS A 280 -33.24 -23.26 25.43
C CYS A 280 -34.29 -23.20 26.57
N ARG A 281 -33.91 -23.54 27.81
CA ARG A 281 -34.81 -23.50 28.98
C ARG A 281 -34.82 -22.16 29.72
N PHE A 282 -34.03 -21.19 29.26
CA PHE A 282 -33.92 -19.86 29.88
C PHE A 282 -34.72 -18.77 29.12
N TRP A 283 -35.28 -19.11 27.97
CA TRP A 283 -36.05 -18.21 27.09
C TRP A 283 -37.49 -18.69 26.82
N LEU A 284 -37.99 -19.60 27.65
CA LEU A 284 -39.39 -20.04 27.72
C LEU A 284 -39.92 -19.82 29.13
#